data_AF-A0A1Q7NXG7-F1
#
_entry.id   AF-A0A1Q7NXG7-F1
#
_cell.length_a   1.000
_cell.length_b   1.000
_cell.length_c   1.000
_cell.angle_alpha   90.00
_cell.angle_beta   90.00
_cell.angle_gamma   90.00
#
_symmetry.space_group_name_H-M   'P 1'
#
loop_
_entity.id
_entity.type
_entity.pdbx_description
1 polymer ?
#
loop_
_entity_poly.entity_id
_entity_poly.type
_entity_poly.pdbx_seq_one_letter_code
_entity_poly.pdbx_strand_id
1 'polypeptide(L)'
;MKTRMTYIPIEVADQFSDFIIKRDEQVLDAVRARARDFSTISILKLLYQLKCSAMTFSNLYVKSNIRMKRSFLNYLHLCITYNFVRKEPMGSNMVYFITDKGRTMLDLFTQKSI
;
A
#
# COMPACT_ATOMS: atom_id res chain seq x y z
N MET A 1 7.61 1.72 -21.57
CA MET A 1 7.11 3.01 -21.03
C MET A 1 8.13 3.57 -20.05
N LYS A 2 8.69 4.75 -20.34
CA LYS A 2 9.57 5.45 -19.39
C LYS A 2 8.66 6.04 -18.30
N THR A 3 8.78 5.58 -17.06
CA THR A 3 7.95 6.07 -15.94
C THR A 3 8.14 7.59 -15.82
N ARG A 4 7.03 8.33 -15.72
CA ARG A 4 7.06 9.81 -15.66
C ARG A 4 7.84 10.27 -14.43
N MET A 5 8.76 11.20 -14.64
CA MET A 5 9.48 11.87 -13.54
C MET A 5 8.55 12.93 -12.94
N THR A 6 8.52 13.04 -11.62
CA THR A 6 7.71 14.04 -10.89
C THR A 6 8.65 14.91 -10.07
N TYR A 7 8.36 16.21 -9.99
CA TYR A 7 9.03 17.13 -9.07
C TYR A 7 8.23 17.16 -7.77
N ILE A 8 8.85 16.75 -6.67
CA ILE A 8 8.23 16.62 -5.35
C ILE A 8 8.92 17.61 -4.41
N PRO A 9 8.20 18.46 -3.66
CA PRO A 9 8.83 19.31 -2.64
C PRO A 9 9.69 18.48 -1.69
N ILE A 10 10.84 19.01 -1.27
CA ILE A 10 11.82 18.26 -0.47
C ILE A 10 11.18 17.68 0.80
N GLU A 11 10.42 18.49 1.53
CA GLU A 11 9.73 18.08 2.76
C GLU A 11 8.75 16.91 2.52
N VAL A 12 8.03 16.93 1.40
CA VAL A 12 7.10 15.86 1.00
C VAL A 12 7.89 14.61 0.62
N ALA A 13 9.00 14.75 -0.08
CA ALA A 13 9.84 13.63 -0.47
C ALA A 13 10.50 12.94 0.73
N ASP A 14 10.88 13.71 1.75
CA ASP A 14 11.44 13.19 3.00
C ASP A 14 10.36 12.47 3.81
N GLN A 15 9.18 13.08 3.97
CA GLN A 15 8.07 12.52 4.71
C GLN A 15 7.48 11.25 4.07
N PHE A 16 7.40 11.21 2.73
CA PHE A 16 6.74 10.14 1.98
C PHE A 16 7.73 9.30 1.14
N SER A 17 8.95 9.11 1.66
CA SER A 17 10.03 8.38 0.98
C SER A 17 9.66 6.94 0.56
N ASP A 18 8.76 6.25 1.27
CA ASP A 18 8.24 4.92 0.89
C ASP A 18 7.55 4.89 -0.49
N PHE A 19 7.08 6.05 -0.95
CA PHE A 19 6.46 6.27 -2.24
C PHE A 19 7.46 6.68 -3.32
N ILE A 20 8.76 6.73 -3.02
CA ILE A 20 9.81 7.11 -3.97
C ILE A 20 10.67 5.89 -4.31
N ILE A 21 10.71 5.53 -5.59
CA ILE A 21 11.58 4.48 -6.14
C ILE A 21 13.02 4.99 -6.29
N LYS A 22 13.16 6.22 -6.77
CA LYS A 22 14.46 6.85 -7.03
C LYS A 22 14.33 8.35 -6.83
N ARG A 23 15.24 8.92 -6.03
CA ARG A 23 15.48 10.36 -5.94
C ARG A 23 16.67 10.68 -6.84
N ASP A 24 16.48 11.57 -7.79
CA ASP A 24 17.53 12.07 -8.68
C ASP A 24 17.99 13.44 -8.18
N GLU A 25 18.15 14.42 -9.08
CA GLU A 25 18.59 15.77 -8.80
C GLU A 25 17.60 16.57 -7.94
N GLN A 26 18.13 17.33 -6.99
CA GLN A 26 17.41 18.41 -6.34
C GLN A 26 17.53 19.66 -7.21
N VAL A 27 16.39 20.28 -7.52
CA VAL A 27 16.28 21.51 -8.29
C VAL A 27 15.47 22.49 -7.45
N LEU A 28 16.15 23.53 -6.93
CA LEU A 28 15.57 24.46 -5.96
C LEU A 28 15.02 23.70 -4.73
N ASP A 29 13.75 23.94 -4.37
CA ASP A 29 13.08 23.33 -3.22
C ASP A 29 12.32 22.03 -3.57
N ALA A 30 12.60 21.45 -4.73
CA ALA A 30 12.00 20.20 -5.18
C ALA A 30 13.05 19.16 -5.58
N VAL A 31 12.70 17.89 -5.43
CA VAL A 31 13.50 16.77 -5.92
C VAL A 31 12.80 16.14 -7.10
N ARG A 32 13.57 15.89 -8.15
CA ARG A 32 13.12 15.08 -9.26
C ARG A 32 13.14 13.62 -8.82
N ALA A 33 11.99 12.98 -8.78
CA ALA A 33 11.85 11.63 -8.26
C ALA A 33 11.00 10.76 -9.19
N ARG A 34 11.30 9.46 -9.16
CA ARG A 34 10.43 8.41 -9.68
C ARG A 34 9.56 7.92 -8.54
N ALA A 35 8.26 8.19 -8.60
CA ALA A 35 7.32 7.70 -7.61
C ALA A 35 6.97 6.22 -7.84
N ARG A 36 6.55 5.55 -6.76
CA ARG A 36 5.88 4.26 -6.76
C ARG A 36 4.39 4.52 -6.73
N ASP A 37 3.73 4.23 -7.84
CA ASP A 37 2.28 4.42 -7.92
C ASP A 37 1.56 3.28 -7.21
N PHE A 38 0.80 3.64 -6.17
CA PHE A 38 -0.13 2.73 -5.51
C PHE A 38 -1.55 3.12 -5.89
N SER A 39 -2.24 2.20 -6.56
CA SER A 39 -3.65 2.35 -6.86
C SER A 39 -4.47 2.25 -5.57
N THR A 40 -5.22 3.31 -5.24
CA THR A 40 -6.13 3.33 -4.09
C THR A 40 -7.10 2.15 -4.11
N ILE A 41 -7.71 1.84 -5.27
CA ILE A 41 -8.62 0.70 -5.38
C ILE A 41 -7.93 -0.64 -5.08
N SER A 42 -6.64 -0.79 -5.38
CA SER A 42 -5.89 -2.02 -5.04
C SER A 42 -5.63 -2.15 -3.55
N ILE A 43 -5.33 -1.04 -2.85
CA ILE A 43 -5.24 -1.01 -1.39
C ILE A 43 -6.60 -1.35 -0.78
N LEU A 44 -7.67 -0.70 -1.23
CA LEU A 44 -9.04 -0.93 -0.74
C LEU A 44 -9.47 -2.39 -0.93
N LYS A 45 -9.18 -3.01 -2.10
CA LYS A 45 -9.45 -4.44 -2.33
C LYS A 45 -8.75 -5.32 -1.29
N LEU A 46 -7.48 -5.05 -0.98
CA LEU A 46 -6.71 -5.84 -0.01
C LEU A 46 -7.29 -5.69 1.40
N LEU A 47 -7.54 -4.46 1.85
CA LEU A 47 -8.14 -4.18 3.16
C LEU A 47 -9.55 -4.76 3.27
N TYR A 48 -10.37 -4.64 2.23
CA TYR A 48 -11.73 -5.17 2.22
C TYR A 48 -11.75 -6.69 2.40
N GLN A 49 -10.86 -7.43 1.72
CA GLN A 49 -10.75 -8.87 1.91
C GLN A 49 -10.41 -9.23 3.37
N LEU A 50 -9.48 -8.49 3.99
CA LEU A 50 -9.09 -8.71 5.38
C LEU A 50 -10.11 -8.22 6.41
N LYS A 51 -11.00 -7.28 6.06
CA LYS A 51 -12.17 -6.89 6.87
C LYS A 51 -13.16 -8.05 6.98
N CYS A 52 -13.32 -8.84 5.92
CA CYS A 52 -14.24 -9.98 5.91
C CYS A 52 -13.69 -11.18 6.67
N SER A 53 -12.42 -11.55 6.48
CA SER A 53 -11.78 -12.60 7.26
C SER A 53 -10.26 -12.45 7.28
N ALA A 54 -9.63 -12.88 8.38
CA ALA A 54 -8.20 -13.15 8.38
C ALA A 54 -7.87 -14.28 7.39
N MET A 55 -6.72 -14.23 6.75
CA MET A 55 -6.35 -15.25 5.76
C MET A 55 -4.85 -15.36 5.52
N THR A 56 -4.43 -16.48 4.94
CA THR A 56 -3.03 -16.73 4.55
C THR A 56 -2.62 -15.86 3.35
N PHE A 57 -1.31 -15.79 3.08
CA PHE A 57 -0.76 -15.11 1.92
C PHE A 57 -1.42 -15.53 0.60
N SER A 58 -1.50 -16.85 0.36
CA SER A 58 -2.03 -17.40 -0.90
C SER A 58 -3.51 -17.03 -1.10
N ASN A 59 -4.30 -17.13 -0.02
CA ASN A 59 -5.72 -16.76 -0.07
C ASN A 59 -5.89 -15.26 -0.30
N LEU A 60 -5.10 -14.42 0.38
CA LEU A 60 -5.14 -12.97 0.18
C LEU A 60 -4.75 -12.58 -1.24
N TYR A 61 -3.71 -13.21 -1.80
CA TYR A 61 -3.26 -12.96 -3.17
C TYR A 61 -4.38 -13.27 -4.17
N VAL A 62 -4.96 -14.48 -4.10
CA VAL A 62 -6.04 -14.92 -5.00
C VAL A 62 -7.28 -14.04 -4.84
N LYS A 63 -7.77 -13.83 -3.61
CA LYS A 63 -9.00 -13.06 -3.36
C LYS A 63 -8.86 -11.56 -3.65
N SER A 64 -7.67 -10.98 -3.50
CA SER A 64 -7.43 -9.58 -3.89
C SER A 64 -7.52 -9.35 -5.39
N ASN A 65 -7.40 -10.41 -6.21
CA ASN A 65 -7.39 -10.34 -7.68
C ASN A 65 -6.43 -9.27 -8.23
N ILE A 66 -5.26 -9.12 -7.60
CA ILE A 66 -4.15 -8.29 -8.08
C ILE A 66 -3.26 -9.19 -8.93
N ARG A 67 -3.38 -9.07 -10.25
CA ARG A 67 -2.82 -10.03 -11.23
C ARG A 67 -1.30 -10.24 -11.11
N MET A 68 -0.55 -9.19 -10.78
CA MET A 68 0.91 -9.23 -10.73
C MET A 68 1.39 -9.46 -9.29
N LYS A 69 2.07 -10.58 -9.03
CA LYS A 69 2.62 -10.92 -7.70
C LYS A 69 3.52 -9.82 -7.13
N ARG A 70 4.37 -9.20 -7.96
CA ARG A 70 5.23 -8.08 -7.53
C ARG A 70 4.42 -6.88 -7.05
N SER A 71 3.35 -6.54 -7.77
CA SER A 71 2.46 -5.45 -7.37
C SER A 71 1.75 -5.80 -6.06
N PHE A 72 1.21 -7.00 -5.94
CA PHE A 72 0.60 -7.48 -4.70
C PHE A 72 1.55 -7.37 -3.50
N LEU A 73 2.80 -7.81 -3.65
CA LEU A 73 3.81 -7.71 -2.60
C LEU A 73 4.08 -6.26 -2.21
N ASN A 74 4.16 -5.34 -3.17
CA ASN A 74 4.33 -3.91 -2.88
C ASN A 74 3.13 -3.35 -2.08
N TYR A 75 1.90 -3.67 -2.48
CA TYR A 75 0.69 -3.22 -1.77
C TYR A 75 0.64 -3.79 -0.35
N LEU A 76 0.92 -5.09 -0.20
CA LEU A 76 0.92 -5.75 1.11
C LEU A 76 2.01 -5.18 2.02
N HIS A 77 3.22 -4.96 1.48
CA HIS A 77 4.31 -4.33 2.21
C HIS A 77 3.90 -2.94 2.71
N LEU A 78 3.35 -2.09 1.84
CA LEU A 78 2.85 -0.76 2.23
C LEU A 78 1.80 -0.88 3.35
N CYS A 79 0.82 -1.78 3.21
CA CYS A 79 -0.21 -1.96 4.22
C CYS A 79 0.35 -2.40 5.58
N ILE A 80 1.43 -3.18 5.60
CA ILE A 80 2.12 -3.58 6.83
C ILE A 80 2.92 -2.42 7.41
N THR A 81 3.73 -1.73 6.59
CA THR A 81 4.54 -0.57 7.02
C THR A 81 3.69 0.51 7.68
N TYR A 82 2.51 0.80 7.12
CA TYR A 82 1.61 1.83 7.64
C TYR A 82 0.66 1.32 8.74
N ASN A 83 0.84 0.07 9.19
CA ASN A 83 0.04 -0.59 10.21
C ASN A 83 -1.46 -0.67 9.87
N PHE A 84 -1.80 -0.83 8.58
CA PHE A 84 -3.17 -1.17 8.15
C PHE A 84 -3.44 -2.67 8.23
N VAL A 85 -2.38 -3.48 8.11
CA VAL A 85 -2.41 -4.93 8.14
C VAL A 85 -1.32 -5.42 9.09
N ARG A 86 -1.66 -6.37 9.95
CA ARG A 86 -0.69 -7.13 10.74
C ARG A 86 -0.63 -8.57 10.26
N LYS A 87 0.46 -9.27 10.58
CA LYS A 87 0.63 -10.69 10.27
C LYS A 87 1.13 -11.43 11.50
N GLU A 88 0.61 -12.64 11.72
CA GLU A 88 0.99 -13.49 12.84
C GLU A 88 1.24 -14.93 12.39
N PRO A 89 2.22 -15.62 12.98
CA PRO A 89 2.40 -17.03 12.76
C PRO A 89 1.24 -17.81 13.40
N MET A 90 0.59 -18.69 12.63
CA MET A 90 -0.39 -19.64 13.11
C MET A 90 -0.03 -21.04 12.57
N GLY A 91 0.63 -21.83 13.42
CA GLY A 91 1.24 -23.10 13.03
C GLY A 91 2.35 -22.88 12.01
N SER A 92 2.32 -23.60 10.89
CA SER A 92 3.27 -23.47 9.79
C SER A 92 2.96 -22.31 8.82
N ASN A 93 1.87 -21.56 9.05
CA ASN A 93 1.39 -20.53 8.14
C ASN A 93 1.52 -19.13 8.74
N MET A 94 1.64 -18.12 7.86
CA MET A 94 1.51 -16.71 8.21
C MET A 94 0.10 -16.23 7.86
N VAL A 95 -0.64 -15.74 8.85
CA VAL A 95 -2.02 -15.24 8.69
C VAL A 95 -2.02 -13.72 8.81
N TYR A 96 -2.74 -13.06 7.91
CA TYR A 96 -2.86 -11.62 7.82
C TYR A 96 -4.21 -11.17 8.37
N PHE A 97 -4.19 -10.04 9.09
CA PHE A 97 -5.35 -9.45 9.76
C PHE A 97 -5.40 -7.96 9.45
N ILE A 98 -6.60 -7.41 9.26
CA ILE A 98 -6.78 -5.95 9.26
C ILE A 98 -6.63 -5.41 10.69
N THR A 99 -5.98 -4.27 10.84
CA THR A 99 -5.89 -3.54 12.12
C THR A 99 -7.03 -2.53 12.23
N ASP A 100 -7.20 -1.90 13.41
CA ASP A 100 -8.17 -0.81 13.57
C ASP A 100 -7.84 0.38 12.66
N LYS A 101 -6.55 0.73 12.52
CA LYS A 101 -6.09 1.76 11.60
C LYS A 101 -6.43 1.41 10.14
N GLY A 102 -6.31 0.14 9.77
CA GLY A 102 -6.72 -0.36 8.45
C GLY A 102 -8.22 -0.26 8.23
N ARG A 103 -9.03 -0.54 9.26
CA ARG A 103 -10.49 -0.35 9.21
C ARG A 103 -10.84 1.12 9.03
N THR A 104 -10.26 2.01 9.82
CA THR A 104 -10.44 3.47 9.68
C THR A 104 -10.12 3.92 8.26
N MET A 105 -8.96 3.51 7.71
CA MET A 105 -8.60 3.86 6.33
C MET A 105 -9.62 3.37 5.30
N LEU A 106 -10.11 2.13 5.45
CA LEU A 106 -11.15 1.61 4.55
C LEU A 106 -12.48 2.36 4.72
N ASP A 107 -12.82 2.75 5.95
CA ASP A 107 -14.07 3.42 6.26
C ASP A 107 -14.11 4.86 5.71
N LEU A 108 -12.96 5.54 5.58
CA LEU A 108 -12.82 6.84 4.89
C LEU A 108 -13.33 6.84 3.43
N PHE A 109 -13.36 5.68 2.77
CA PHE A 109 -13.81 5.54 1.38
C PHE A 109 -15.16 4.82 1.23
N THR A 110 -15.70 4.27 2.32
CA THR A 110 -17.00 3.55 2.28
C THR A 110 -18.14 4.36 2.89
N GLN A 111 -17.84 5.30 3.78
CA GLN A 111 -18.81 6.28 4.26
C GLN A 111 -18.97 7.37 3.20
N LYS A 112 -19.87 7.16 2.24
CA LYS A 112 -20.37 8.27 1.43
C LYS A 112 -21.18 9.17 2.36
N SER A 113 -20.71 10.39 2.60
CA SER A 113 -21.60 11.44 3.09
C SER A 113 -22.67 11.64 2.03
N ILE A 114 -23.90 11.23 2.33
CA ILE A 114 -25.10 11.62 1.58
C ILE A 114 -25.42 13.05 1.98
#